data_AF-A0A6L4AIV3-F1
#
_entry.id   AF-A0A6L4AIV3-F1
#
_cell.length_a   1.000
_cell.length_b   1.000
_cell.length_c   1.000
_cell.angle_alpha   90.00
_cell.angle_beta   90.00
_cell.angle_gamma   90.00
#
_symmetry.space_group_name_H-M   'P 1'
#
loop_
_entity.id
_entity.type
_entity.pdbx_description
1 polymer ?
#
loop_
_entity_poly.entity_id
_entity_poly.type
_entity_poly.pdbx_seq_one_letter_code
_entity_poly.pdbx_strand_id
1 'polypeptide(L)'
;MKDKRSWTNLINYLLFQGGWFICVVGAAKGHPHMAAVAGLLPLILHLLLVADRRREGRLLAMALLLGCIVDGIHIRTGTLTFAASLHPALPPPWILVLWLQFATSLRYSLHWLRRSRPAGLLLGGV
;
A
#
# COMPACT_ATOMS: atom_id res chain seq x y z
N MET A 1 15.62 23.66 -10.40
CA MET A 1 14.52 23.31 -9.46
C MET A 1 13.65 22.11 -9.89
N LYS A 2 13.61 21.70 -11.17
CA LYS A 2 12.89 20.48 -11.63
C LYS A 2 13.52 19.16 -11.13
N ASP A 3 14.86 19.10 -11.00
CA ASP A 3 15.56 17.85 -10.67
C ASP A 3 15.26 17.30 -9.28
N LYS A 4 15.32 18.14 -8.23
CA LYS A 4 15.07 17.67 -6.84
C LYS A 4 13.73 16.96 -6.68
N ARG A 5 12.69 17.43 -7.37
CA ARG A 5 11.35 16.84 -7.30
C ARG A 5 11.25 15.52 -8.08
N SER A 6 11.98 15.37 -9.18
CA SER A 6 12.05 14.13 -9.96
C SER A 6 12.69 13.00 -9.13
N TRP A 7 13.82 13.29 -8.48
CA TRP A 7 14.53 12.32 -7.63
C TRP A 7 13.69 11.82 -6.46
N THR A 8 12.95 12.70 -5.77
CA THR A 8 12.06 12.28 -4.68
C THR A 8 10.95 11.35 -5.16
N ASN A 9 10.38 11.62 -6.34
CA ASN A 9 9.34 10.77 -6.92
C ASN A 9 9.89 9.40 -7.31
N LEU A 10 11.09 9.36 -7.90
CA LEU A 10 11.78 8.12 -8.26
C LEU A 10 12.09 7.27 -7.02
N ILE A 11 12.63 7.88 -5.95
CA ILE A 11 12.91 7.17 -4.69
C ILE A 11 11.64 6.56 -4.11
N ASN A 12 10.54 7.32 -4.06
CA ASN A 12 9.25 6.80 -3.57
C ASN A 12 8.74 5.62 -4.41
N TYR A 13 8.86 5.73 -5.74
CA TYR A 13 8.49 4.64 -6.65
C TYR A 13 9.34 3.38 -6.42
N LEU A 14 10.66 3.54 -6.27
CA LEU A 14 11.57 2.43 -6.02
C LEU A 14 11.32 1.77 -4.65
N LEU A 15 11.02 2.55 -3.61
CA LEU A 15 10.65 2.02 -2.30
C LEU A 15 9.36 1.19 -2.39
N PHE A 16 8.34 1.72 -3.08
CA PHE A 16 7.09 1.01 -3.30
C PHE A 16 7.29 -0.29 -4.11
N GLN A 17 7.99 -0.23 -5.23
CA GLN A 17 8.26 -1.42 -6.05
C GLN A 17 9.09 -2.45 -5.28
N GLY A 18 10.13 -2.00 -4.58
CA GLY A 18 10.98 -2.87 -3.76
C GLY A 18 10.19 -3.59 -2.68
N GLY A 19 9.37 -2.86 -1.90
CA GLY A 19 8.55 -3.48 -0.86
C GLY A 19 7.48 -4.40 -1.43
N TRP A 20 6.89 -4.08 -2.59
CA TRP A 20 5.91 -4.94 -3.26
C TRP A 20 6.56 -6.26 -3.69
N PHE A 21 7.71 -6.19 -4.35
CA PHE A 21 8.47 -7.37 -4.80
C PHE A 21 8.90 -8.24 -3.62
N ILE A 22 9.36 -7.63 -2.53
CA ILE A 22 9.73 -8.35 -1.29
C ILE A 22 8.53 -9.14 -0.76
N CYS A 23 7.35 -8.52 -0.66
CA CYS A 23 6.15 -9.20 -0.19
C CYS A 23 5.74 -10.37 -1.10
N VAL A 24 5.66 -10.14 -2.42
CA VAL A 24 5.18 -11.15 -3.38
C VAL A 24 6.17 -12.30 -3.53
N VAL A 25 7.45 -12.01 -3.77
CA VAL A 25 8.48 -13.05 -3.95
C VAL A 25 8.71 -13.81 -2.65
N GLY A 26 8.73 -13.11 -1.50
CA GLY A 26 8.91 -13.76 -0.20
C GLY A 26 7.73 -14.69 0.15
N ALA A 27 6.49 -14.27 -0.12
CA ALA A 27 5.33 -15.13 0.05
C ALA A 27 5.34 -16.32 -0.94
N ALA A 28 5.69 -16.09 -2.21
CA ALA A 28 5.81 -17.14 -3.22
C ALA A 28 6.90 -18.19 -2.89
N LYS A 29 7.97 -17.78 -2.20
CA LYS A 29 9.03 -18.67 -1.71
C LYS A 29 8.67 -19.41 -0.42
N GLY A 30 7.46 -19.26 0.10
CA GLY A 30 7.01 -19.94 1.33
C GLY A 30 7.43 -19.24 2.62
N HIS A 31 7.89 -17.98 2.56
CA HIS A 31 8.26 -17.18 3.73
C HIS A 31 7.36 -15.94 3.93
N PRO A 32 6.03 -16.09 4.02
CA PRO A 32 5.06 -14.99 4.03
C PRO A 32 5.22 -14.02 5.21
N HIS A 33 5.59 -14.52 6.39
CA HIS A 33 5.79 -13.66 7.57
C HIS A 33 7.05 -12.81 7.46
N MET A 34 8.17 -13.42 7.01
CA MET A 34 9.41 -12.68 6.75
C MET A 34 9.22 -11.66 5.63
N ALA A 35 8.45 -12.02 4.59
CA ALA A 35 8.09 -11.12 3.50
C ALA A 35 7.29 -9.89 3.99
N ALA A 36 6.37 -10.09 4.94
CA ALA A 36 5.63 -9.00 5.57
C ALA A 36 6.57 -8.06 6.36
N VAL A 37 7.45 -8.62 7.20
CA VAL A 37 8.40 -7.83 7.99
C VAL A 37 9.36 -7.06 7.08
N ALA A 38 9.94 -7.72 6.08
CA ALA A 38 10.85 -7.09 5.14
C ALA A 38 10.14 -6.03 4.28
N GLY A 39 8.89 -6.24 3.88
CA GLY A 39 8.07 -5.28 3.15
C GLY A 39 7.65 -4.04 3.95
N LEU A 40 7.69 -4.10 5.29
CA LEU A 40 7.51 -2.92 6.14
C LEU A 40 8.72 -1.98 6.07
N LEU A 41 9.92 -2.45 5.76
CA LEU A 41 11.12 -1.60 5.75
C LEU A 41 10.99 -0.44 4.74
N PRO A 42 10.63 -0.66 3.47
CA PRO A 42 10.45 0.44 2.52
C PRO A 42 9.29 1.38 2.90
N LEU A 43 8.22 0.84 3.52
CA LEU A 43 7.10 1.64 4.01
C LEU A 43 7.53 2.59 5.14
N ILE A 44 8.30 2.08 6.11
CA ILE A 44 8.84 2.88 7.22
C ILE A 44 9.77 3.96 6.66
N LEU A 45 10.67 3.61 5.74
CA LEU A 45 11.54 4.59 5.09
C LEU A 45 10.74 5.67 4.37
N HIS A 46 9.67 5.30 3.66
CA HIS A 46 8.77 6.28 3.04
C HIS A 46 8.14 7.24 4.07
N LEU A 47 7.63 6.72 5.18
CA LEU A 47 7.04 7.54 6.27
C LEU A 47 8.06 8.46 6.95
N LEU A 48 9.33 8.07 7.00
CA LEU A 48 10.40 8.93 7.52
C LEU A 48 10.70 10.09 6.55
N LEU A 49 10.64 9.84 5.24
CA LEU A 49 10.93 10.81 4.18
C LEU A 49 9.78 11.77 3.88
N VAL A 50 8.55 11.42 4.25
CA VAL A 50 7.37 12.24 3.92
C VAL A 50 7.23 13.48 4.81
N ALA A 51 6.83 14.60 4.21
CA ALA A 51 6.65 15.86 4.93
C ALA A 51 5.43 15.87 5.88
N ASP A 52 4.33 15.20 5.52
CA ASP A 52 3.08 15.18 6.30
C ASP A 52 2.71 13.75 6.70
N ARG A 53 3.30 13.30 7.81
CA ARG A 53 3.10 11.95 8.36
C ARG A 53 1.67 11.71 8.86
N ARG A 54 0.98 12.75 9.33
CA ARG A 54 -0.40 12.63 9.85
C ARG A 54 -1.37 12.27 8.74
N ARG A 55 -1.23 12.93 7.59
CA ARG A 55 -2.08 12.65 6.44
C ARG A 55 -1.79 11.27 5.85
N GLU A 56 -0.52 10.85 5.81
CA GLU A 56 -0.16 9.50 5.39
C GLU A 56 -0.72 8.44 6.33
N GLY A 57 -0.57 8.63 7.65
CA GLY A 57 -1.11 7.70 8.64
C GLY A 57 -2.61 7.46 8.48
N ARG A 58 -3.38 8.51 8.12
CA ARG A 58 -4.82 8.35 7.81
C ARG A 58 -5.06 7.51 6.55
N LEU A 59 -4.30 7.75 5.48
CA LEU A 59 -4.43 6.98 4.24
C LEU A 59 -4.07 5.50 4.46
N LEU A 60 -2.99 5.25 5.19
CA LEU A 60 -2.56 3.91 5.56
C LEU A 60 -3.62 3.20 6.41
N ALA A 61 -4.19 3.87 7.42
CA ALA A 61 -5.25 3.30 8.25
C ALA A 61 -6.51 2.98 7.42
N MET A 62 -6.94 3.89 6.54
CA MET A 62 -8.08 3.66 5.65
C MET A 62 -7.84 2.50 4.70
N ALA A 63 -6.66 2.41 4.08
CA ALA A 63 -6.31 1.30 3.19
C ALA A 63 -6.22 -0.04 3.94
N LEU A 64 -5.71 -0.05 5.17
CA LEU A 64 -5.67 -1.25 5.99
C LEU A 64 -7.09 -1.74 6.33
N LEU A 65 -7.99 -0.83 6.74
CA LEU A 65 -9.39 -1.15 7.00
C LEU A 65 -10.09 -1.67 5.74
N LEU A 66 -9.91 -0.97 4.61
CA LEU A 66 -10.47 -1.40 3.33
C LEU A 66 -9.94 -2.76 2.91
N GLY A 67 -8.63 -3.03 3.08
CA GLY A 67 -8.05 -4.32 2.77
C GLY A 67 -8.61 -5.45 3.62
N CYS A 68 -8.73 -5.23 4.93
CA CYS A 68 -9.38 -6.20 5.81
C CYS A 68 -10.83 -6.50 5.41
N ILE A 69 -11.60 -5.47 5.02
CA ILE A 69 -13.00 -5.64 4.60
C ILE A 69 -13.07 -6.36 3.25
N VAL A 70 -12.36 -5.87 2.25
CA VAL A 70 -12.39 -6.41 0.88
C VAL A 70 -11.89 -7.85 0.87
N ASP A 71 -10.70 -8.11 1.40
CA ASP A 71 -10.15 -9.46 1.42
C ASP A 71 -10.93 -10.35 2.39
N GLY A 72 -11.42 -9.82 3.50
CA GLY A 72 -12.27 -10.54 4.44
C GLY A 72 -13.59 -11.01 3.81
N ILE A 73 -14.21 -10.20 2.95
CA ILE A 73 -15.39 -10.60 2.17
C ILE A 73 -15.02 -11.76 1.24
N HIS A 74 -13.93 -11.64 0.47
CA HIS A 74 -13.50 -12.67 -0.48
C HIS A 74 -13.12 -13.99 0.19
N ILE A 75 -12.53 -13.92 1.39
CA ILE A 75 -12.22 -15.09 2.21
C ILE A 75 -13.51 -15.76 2.69
N ARG A 76 -14.49 -14.97 3.17
CA ARG A 76 -15.78 -15.49 3.64
C ARG A 76 -16.64 -16.09 2.52
N THR A 77 -16.58 -15.53 1.30
CA THR A 77 -17.27 -16.08 0.13
C THR A 77 -16.54 -17.28 -0.48
N GLY A 78 -15.34 -17.63 0.01
CA GLY A 78 -14.53 -18.72 -0.51
C GLY A 78 -13.84 -18.42 -1.84
N THR A 79 -13.91 -17.18 -2.33
CA THR A 79 -13.29 -16.76 -3.60
C THR A 79 -11.77 -16.72 -3.49
N LEU A 80 -11.25 -16.35 -2.32
CA LEU A 80 -9.81 -16.34 -2.02
C LEU A 80 -9.50 -17.26 -0.85
N THR A 81 -8.49 -18.12 -1.03
CA THR A 81 -7.92 -18.95 0.02
C THR A 81 -6.44 -18.62 0.19
N PHE A 82 -6.04 -18.28 1.41
CA PHE A 82 -4.66 -17.97 1.75
C PHE A 82 -4.11 -19.03 2.71
N ALA A 83 -3.02 -19.70 2.32
CA ALA A 83 -2.41 -20.76 3.14
C ALA A 83 -1.69 -20.24 4.39
N ALA A 84 -1.38 -18.94 4.46
CA ALA A 84 -0.54 -18.33 5.49
C ALA A 84 -1.27 -17.30 6.37
N SER A 85 -2.59 -17.36 6.44
CA SER A 85 -3.40 -16.47 7.26
C SER A 85 -3.24 -16.80 8.75
N LEU A 86 -3.01 -15.78 9.58
CA LEU A 86 -3.00 -15.94 11.05
C LEU A 86 -4.40 -16.20 11.61
N HIS A 87 -5.44 -15.79 10.88
CA HIS A 87 -6.83 -15.98 11.26
C HIS A 87 -7.65 -16.30 10.01
N PRO A 88 -8.59 -17.26 10.04
CA PRO A 88 -9.33 -17.70 8.85
C PRO A 88 -10.26 -16.64 8.25
N ALA A 89 -10.47 -15.52 8.94
CA ALA A 89 -11.26 -14.39 8.46
C ALA A 89 -10.41 -13.14 8.11
N LEU A 90 -9.08 -13.23 8.16
CA LEU A 90 -8.18 -12.12 7.86
C LEU A 90 -7.15 -12.52 6.80
N PRO A 91 -6.80 -11.62 5.89
CA PRO A 91 -5.72 -11.86 4.96
C PRO A 91 -4.38 -12.00 5.70
N PRO A 92 -3.40 -12.71 5.12
CA PRO A 92 -2.10 -12.88 5.71
C PRO A 92 -1.36 -11.52 5.83
N PRO A 93 -0.42 -11.38 6.78
CA PRO A 93 0.24 -10.09 7.04
C PRO A 93 0.89 -9.45 5.82
N TRP A 94 1.44 -10.24 4.89
CA TRP A 94 2.09 -9.69 3.69
C TRP A 94 1.08 -9.02 2.73
N ILE A 95 -0.16 -9.49 2.66
CA ILE A 95 -1.24 -8.82 1.90
C ILE A 95 -1.60 -7.49 2.55
N LEU A 96 -1.68 -7.45 3.89
CA LEU A 96 -1.92 -6.19 4.61
C LEU A 96 -0.80 -5.17 4.35
N VAL A 97 0.45 -5.62 4.30
CA VAL A 97 1.59 -4.77 3.94
C VAL A 97 1.48 -4.29 2.48
N LEU A 98 0.97 -5.11 1.55
CA LEU A 98 0.68 -4.67 0.19
C LEU A 98 -0.42 -3.59 0.15
N TRP A 99 -1.48 -3.69 0.97
CA TRP A 99 -2.50 -2.65 1.10
C TRP A 99 -1.91 -1.32 1.60
N LEU A 100 -1.02 -1.38 2.59
CA LEU A 100 -0.31 -0.21 3.10
C LEU A 100 0.57 0.43 2.02
N GLN A 101 1.35 -0.39 1.30
CA GLN A 101 2.17 0.09 0.20
C GLN A 101 1.30 0.69 -0.91
N PHE A 102 0.17 0.06 -1.25
CA PHE A 102 -0.77 0.59 -2.23
C PHE A 102 -1.27 1.99 -1.86
N ALA A 103 -1.60 2.24 -0.59
CA ALA A 103 -1.97 3.58 -0.12
C ALA A 103 -0.89 4.65 -0.37
N THR A 104 0.40 4.30 -0.22
CA THR A 104 1.49 5.25 -0.50
C THR A 104 1.54 5.63 -1.98
N SER A 105 1.19 4.70 -2.87
CA SER A 105 1.11 4.96 -4.32
C SER A 105 -0.12 5.79 -4.71
N LEU A 106 -1.27 5.56 -4.06
CA LEU A 106 -2.50 6.33 -4.28
C LEU A 106 -2.31 7.82 -4.04
N ARG A 107 -1.50 8.20 -3.06
CA ARG A 107 -1.24 9.63 -2.82
C ARG A 107 -0.54 10.29 -4.00
N TYR A 108 0.36 9.58 -4.69
CA TYR A 108 1.01 10.10 -5.89
C TYR A 108 -0.01 10.33 -7.01
N SER A 109 -0.86 9.32 -7.25
CA SER A 109 -1.95 9.38 -8.25
C SER A 109 -2.98 10.48 -7.91
N LEU A 110 -3.39 10.59 -6.65
CA LEU A 110 -4.35 11.60 -6.18
C LEU A 110 -3.75 13.00 -6.09
N HIS A 111 -2.44 13.14 -5.91
CA HIS A 111 -1.78 14.46 -5.96
C HIS A 111 -1.82 15.05 -7.36
N TRP A 112 -1.74 14.21 -8.39
CA TRP A 112 -1.99 14.62 -9.77
C TRP A 112 -3.45 15.03 -9.98
N LEU A 113 -4.40 14.22 -9.51
CA LEU A 113 -5.84 14.50 -9.61
C LEU A 113 -6.23 15.83 -8.91
N ARG A 114 -5.66 16.10 -7.72
CA ARG A 114 -5.90 17.35 -6.97
C ARG A 114 -5.39 18.59 -7.69
N ARG A 115 -4.49 18.43 -8.67
CA ARG A 115 -3.88 19.53 -9.44
C ARG A 115 -4.58 19.75 -10.79
N SER A 116 -5.31 18.77 -11.31
CA SER A 116 -6.16 18.88 -12.50
C SER A 116 -7.63 19.11 -12.11
N ARG A 117 -8.02 20.39 -11.99
CA ARG A 117 -9.32 20.78 -11.42
C ARG A 117 -10.61 20.36 -12.15
N PRO A 118 -10.68 19.81 -13.38
CA PRO A 118 -11.96 19.28 -13.86
C PRO A 118 -12.13 17.77 -13.70
N ALA A 119 -11.07 16.97 -13.55
CA ALA A 119 -11.18 15.50 -13.52
C ALA A 119 -11.68 14.96 -12.15
N GLY A 120 -11.57 15.76 -11.08
CA GLY A 120 -12.08 15.39 -9.75
C GLY A 120 -13.61 15.34 -9.66
N LEU A 121 -14.32 16.02 -10.57
CA LEU A 121 -15.79 16.09 -10.55
C LEU A 121 -16.44 14.81 -11.12
N LEU A 122 -15.74 14.08 -12.00
CA LEU A 122 -16.27 12.88 -12.65
C LEU A 122 -16.04 11.59 -11.84
N LEU A 123 -15.13 11.62 -10.86
CA LEU A 123 -14.73 10.43 -10.10
C LEU A 123 -15.25 10.39 -8.64
N GLY A 124 -16.23 11.23 -8.31
CA GLY A 124 -16.94 11.17 -7.02
C GLY A 124 -16.51 12.21 -5.99
N GLY A 125 -16.35 13.47 -6.40
CA GLY A 125 -16.26 14.58 -5.45
C GLY A 125 -17.64 14.90 -4.87
N VAL A 126 -17.83 14.59 -3.58
CA VAL A 126 -18.79 15.31 -2.71
C VAL A 126 -18.00 16.35 -1.92
#